data_AF-A0A2I0N9V1-F1
#
_entry.id   AF-A0A2I0N9V1-F1
#
_cell.length_a   1.000
_cell.length_b   1.000
_cell.length_c   1.000
_cell.angle_alpha   90.00
_cell.angle_beta   90.00
_cell.angle_gamma   90.00
#
_symmetry.space_group_name_H-M   'P 1'
#
loop_
_entity.id
_entity.type
_entity.pdbx_description
1 polymer ?
#
loop_
_entity_poly.entity_id
_entity_poly.type
_entity_poly.pdbx_seq_one_letter_code
_entity_poly.pdbx_strand_id
1 'polypeptide(L)'
;MGYKIPSDEEVRECILEVLAVAGTVGSQRKLSELVIERLRIRDGDFRLAGNRARRLAAQSDFVRLEIRARPGDPKRILRFCPVCGEKLKHLRNRTIWGGEVTIELKCPACPYWTGKRKRIPTRYFFSLRN
;
A
#
# COMPACT_ATOMS: atom_id res chain seq x y z
N MET A 1 -17.94 18.71 18.63
CA MET A 1 -17.51 19.00 17.25
C MET A 1 -17.13 17.67 16.60
N GLY A 2 -17.98 17.17 15.70
CA GLY A 2 -17.83 15.84 15.12
C GLY A 2 -16.97 15.88 13.86
N TYR A 3 -16.00 14.98 13.74
CA TYR A 3 -15.30 14.76 12.48
C TYR A 3 -16.06 13.70 11.67
N LYS A 4 -16.07 13.83 10.35
CA LYS A 4 -16.62 12.81 9.45
C LYS A 4 -15.53 11.80 9.09
N ILE A 5 -15.92 10.54 8.93
CA ILE A 5 -15.07 9.49 8.37
C ILE A 5 -15.52 9.31 6.92
N PRO A 6 -14.65 9.56 5.93
CA PRO A 6 -15.04 9.40 4.52
C PRO A 6 -15.23 7.91 4.20
N SER A 7 -16.08 7.58 3.24
CA SER A 7 -16.20 6.23 2.66
C SER A 7 -14.92 5.81 1.92
N ASP A 8 -14.78 4.52 1.61
CA ASP A 8 -13.60 4.05 0.87
C ASP A 8 -13.63 4.55 -0.58
N GLU A 9 -14.82 4.68 -1.18
CA GLU A 9 -15.05 5.17 -2.54
C GLU A 9 -14.64 6.64 -2.67
N GLU A 10 -15.10 7.50 -1.77
CA GLU A 10 -14.71 8.92 -1.75
C GLU A 10 -13.19 9.10 -1.61
N VAL A 11 -12.55 8.27 -0.78
CA VAL A 11 -11.09 8.32 -0.63
C VAL A 11 -10.40 7.88 -1.92
N ARG A 12 -10.89 6.86 -2.63
CA ARG A 12 -10.31 6.43 -3.91
C ARG A 12 -10.46 7.50 -4.98
N GLU A 13 -11.62 8.14 -5.09
CA GLU A 13 -11.83 9.27 -6.00
C GLU A 13 -10.86 10.42 -5.70
N CYS A 14 -10.74 10.82 -4.44
CA CYS A 14 -9.80 11.88 -4.06
C CYS A 14 -8.34 11.49 -4.30
N ILE A 15 -7.96 10.22 -4.12
CA ILE A 15 -6.61 9.73 -4.48
C ILE A 15 -6.37 9.88 -5.98
N LEU A 16 -7.35 9.51 -6.83
CA LEU A 16 -7.25 9.66 -8.27
C LEU A 16 -7.01 11.13 -8.65
N GLU A 17 -7.82 12.04 -8.13
CA GLU A 17 -7.70 13.48 -8.37
C GLU A 17 -6.37 14.06 -7.89
N VAL A 18 -5.92 13.66 -6.70
CA VAL A 18 -4.65 14.12 -6.13
C VAL A 18 -3.47 13.66 -6.98
N LEU A 19 -3.47 12.39 -7.42
CA LEU A 19 -2.39 11.85 -8.24
C LEU A 19 -2.41 12.41 -9.67
N ALA A 20 -3.59 12.74 -10.21
CA ALA A 20 -3.72 13.42 -11.50
C ALA A 20 -3.06 14.81 -11.50
N VAL A 21 -3.15 15.54 -10.37
CA VAL A 21 -2.58 16.88 -10.23
C VAL A 21 -1.10 16.84 -9.79
N ALA A 22 -0.78 16.04 -8.77
CA ALA A 22 0.56 16.00 -8.18
C ALA A 22 1.56 15.14 -8.97
N GLY A 23 1.07 14.24 -9.84
CA GLY A 23 1.88 13.29 -10.60
C GLY A 23 2.44 12.15 -9.74
N THR A 24 3.34 12.44 -8.80
CA THR A 24 3.94 11.45 -7.90
C THR A 24 3.99 11.95 -6.45
N VAL A 25 3.49 11.15 -5.52
CA VAL A 25 3.50 11.43 -4.08
C VAL A 25 4.46 10.49 -3.36
N GLY A 26 5.53 11.04 -2.79
CA GLY A 26 6.66 10.28 -2.21
C GLY A 26 6.53 9.86 -0.74
N SER A 27 5.35 9.94 -0.13
CA SER A 27 5.14 9.40 1.22
C SER A 27 3.67 9.12 1.53
N GLN A 28 3.44 8.19 2.46
CA GLN A 28 2.12 7.91 3.02
C GLN A 28 1.50 9.15 3.67
N ARG A 29 2.29 9.90 4.45
CA ARG A 29 1.82 11.09 5.17
C ARG A 29 1.37 12.17 4.21
N LYS A 30 2.19 12.47 3.20
CA LYS A 30 1.85 13.49 2.19
C LYS A 30 0.61 13.08 1.38
N LEU A 31 0.47 11.80 1.04
CA LEU A 31 -0.74 11.31 0.38
C LEU A 31 -1.98 11.57 1.24
N SER A 32 -1.95 11.22 2.53
CA SER A 32 -3.10 11.48 3.42
C SER A 32 -3.39 12.97 3.59
N GLU A 33 -2.37 13.83 3.68
CA GLU A 33 -2.55 15.27 3.79
C GLU A 33 -3.26 15.84 2.55
N LEU A 34 -2.79 15.50 1.35
CA LEU A 34 -3.39 15.95 0.09
C LEU A 34 -4.82 15.44 -0.10
N VAL A 35 -5.09 14.19 0.28
CA VAL A 35 -6.44 13.62 0.20
C VAL A 35 -7.38 14.30 1.20
N ILE A 36 -6.92 14.61 2.42
CA ILE A 36 -7.71 15.34 3.41
C ILE A 36 -8.01 16.77 2.92
N GLU A 37 -7.00 17.46 2.37
CA GLU A 37 -7.19 18.79 1.77
C GLU A 37 -8.28 18.74 0.68
N ARG A 38 -8.24 17.73 -0.19
CA ARG A 38 -9.24 17.56 -1.25
C ARG A 38 -10.63 17.23 -0.70
N LEU A 39 -10.74 16.36 0.30
CA LEU A 39 -12.01 15.99 0.93
C LEU A 39 -12.67 17.17 1.66
N ARG A 40 -11.86 18.01 2.32
CA ARG A 40 -12.34 19.20 3.05
C ARG A 40 -12.97 20.25 2.15
N ILE A 41 -12.51 20.37 0.90
CA ILE A 41 -13.12 21.24 -0.10
C ILE A 41 -14.54 20.76 -0.47
N ARG A 42 -14.79 19.44 -0.42
CA ARG A 42 -16.07 18.85 -0.80
C ARG A 42 -17.12 18.90 0.32
N ASP A 43 -16.81 18.41 1.53
CA ASP A 43 -17.87 18.21 2.55
C ASP A 43 -17.41 18.17 4.03
N GLY A 44 -16.63 19.17 4.45
CA GLY A 44 -16.38 19.46 5.88
C GLY A 44 -15.15 18.79 6.50
N ASP A 45 -15.10 18.72 7.85
CA ASP A 45 -13.90 18.27 8.57
C ASP A 45 -13.77 16.73 8.59
N PHE A 46 -13.03 16.21 7.61
CA PHE A 46 -12.69 14.80 7.50
C PHE A 46 -11.38 14.44 8.18
N ARG A 47 -11.29 13.20 8.68
CA ARG A 47 -10.04 12.59 9.13
C ARG A 47 -9.75 11.31 8.35
N LEU A 48 -8.51 11.18 7.87
CA LEU A 48 -8.01 9.98 7.19
C LEU A 48 -6.64 9.59 7.71
N ALA A 49 -6.55 8.41 8.30
CA ALA A 49 -5.25 7.88 8.75
C ALA A 49 -4.40 7.44 7.56
N GLY A 50 -3.09 7.71 7.61
CA GLY A 50 -2.18 7.40 6.50
C GLY A 50 -2.13 5.90 6.16
N ASN A 51 -2.30 5.01 7.13
CA ASN A 51 -2.37 3.57 6.88
C ASN A 51 -3.59 3.19 6.02
N ARG A 52 -4.74 3.83 6.24
CA ARG A 52 -5.95 3.66 5.43
C ARG A 52 -5.75 4.22 4.02
N ALA A 53 -5.20 5.43 3.89
CA ALA A 53 -4.86 6.03 2.60
C ALA A 53 -3.91 5.12 1.79
N ARG A 54 -2.85 4.61 2.43
CA ARG A 54 -1.91 3.67 1.81
C ARG A 54 -2.61 2.37 1.40
N ARG A 55 -3.46 1.80 2.25
CA ARG A 55 -4.16 0.54 1.95
C ARG A 55 -5.06 0.69 0.74
N LEU A 56 -5.88 1.75 0.71
CA LEU A 56 -6.79 2.02 -0.40
C LEU A 56 -6.02 2.28 -1.69
N ALA A 57 -5.00 3.15 -1.64
CA ALA A 57 -4.14 3.40 -2.79
C ALA A 57 -3.43 2.13 -3.30
N ALA A 58 -2.98 1.25 -2.40
CA ALA A 58 -2.31 0.01 -2.77
C ALA A 58 -3.24 -1.04 -3.39
N GLN A 59 -4.55 -0.93 -3.14
CA GLN A 59 -5.59 -1.83 -3.66
C GLN A 59 -6.28 -1.27 -4.92
N SER A 60 -6.10 0.03 -5.20
CA SER A 60 -6.56 0.67 -6.43
C SER A 60 -5.74 0.20 -7.64
N ASP A 61 -6.44 -0.20 -8.69
CA ASP A 61 -5.88 -0.65 -9.97
C ASP A 61 -5.23 0.49 -10.78
N PHE A 62 -5.76 1.72 -10.64
CA PHE A 62 -5.26 2.95 -11.25
C PHE A 62 -4.00 3.54 -10.58
N VAL A 63 -3.55 2.97 -9.45
CA VAL A 63 -2.36 3.46 -8.73
C VAL A 63 -1.18 2.54 -8.99
N ARG A 64 -0.09 3.13 -9.49
CA ARG A 64 1.24 2.52 -9.46
C ARG A 64 1.89 2.83 -8.12
N LEU A 65 2.12 1.78 -7.32
CA LEU A 65 2.78 1.86 -6.03
C LEU A 65 4.20 1.30 -6.10
N GLU A 66 5.20 2.15 -5.83
CA GLU A 66 6.58 1.71 -5.64
C GLU A 66 6.95 1.69 -4.15
N ILE A 67 7.56 0.58 -3.72
CA ILE A 67 7.88 0.33 -2.32
C ILE A 67 9.40 0.25 -2.17
N ARG A 68 10.00 1.24 -1.52
CA ARG A 68 11.37 1.13 -1.03
C ARG A 68 11.34 0.44 0.32
N ALA A 69 12.17 -0.59 0.46
CA ALA A 69 12.23 -1.42 1.65
C ALA A 69 13.68 -1.66 2.07
N ARG A 70 13.90 -1.80 3.37
CA ARG A 70 15.18 -2.23 3.93
C ARG A 70 15.14 -3.72 4.27
N PRO A 71 16.28 -4.43 4.25
CA PRO A 71 16.35 -5.77 4.82
C PRO A 71 16.09 -5.71 6.34
N GLY A 72 15.29 -6.64 6.83
CA GLY A 72 14.98 -6.82 8.24
C GLY A 72 15.26 -8.24 8.70
N ASP A 73 14.84 -8.53 9.94
CA ASP A 73 15.06 -9.82 10.60
C ASP A 73 14.44 -10.99 9.80
N PRO A 74 15.25 -11.98 9.35
CA PRO A 74 14.77 -13.20 8.71
C PRO A 74 13.77 -14.02 9.54
N LYS A 75 13.90 -13.98 10.88
CA LYS A 75 13.07 -14.78 11.81
C LYS A 75 11.67 -14.19 12.01
N ARG A 76 11.45 -12.93 11.60
CA ARG A 76 10.14 -12.28 11.73
C ARG A 76 9.08 -13.00 10.91
N ILE A 77 8.03 -13.47 11.58
CA ILE A 77 6.89 -14.12 10.94
C ILE A 77 5.99 -13.04 10.31
N LEU A 78 5.75 -13.14 9.00
CA LEU A 78 4.85 -12.26 8.26
C LEU A 78 3.67 -13.08 7.73
N ARG A 79 2.50 -12.95 8.37
CA ARG A 79 1.24 -13.55 7.89
C ARG A 79 0.46 -12.62 6.95
N PHE A 80 0.51 -11.32 7.26
CA PHE A 80 -0.21 -10.27 6.55
C PHE A 80 0.77 -9.29 5.90
N CYS A 81 0.33 -8.69 4.80
CA CYS A 81 1.09 -7.70 4.06
C CYS A 81 1.23 -6.41 4.88
N PRO A 82 2.45 -5.92 5.14
CA PRO A 82 2.66 -4.68 5.90
C PRO A 82 2.15 -3.43 5.17
N VAL A 83 1.81 -3.54 3.88
CA VAL A 83 1.36 -2.43 3.04
C VAL A 83 -0.16 -2.34 3.03
N CYS A 84 -0.85 -3.35 2.50
CA CYS A 84 -2.32 -3.34 2.37
C CYS A 84 -3.07 -4.19 3.41
N GLY A 85 -2.36 -5.00 4.22
CA GLY A 85 -2.98 -5.87 5.23
C GLY A 85 -3.48 -7.22 4.72
N GLU A 86 -3.40 -7.50 3.41
CA GLU A 86 -3.87 -8.76 2.81
C GLU A 86 -3.01 -9.97 3.22
N LYS A 87 -3.59 -11.18 3.23
CA LYS A 87 -2.83 -12.40 3.56
C LYS A 87 -1.77 -12.69 2.50
N LEU A 88 -0.54 -12.93 2.94
CA LEU A 88 0.56 -13.25 2.03
C LEU A 88 0.44 -14.69 1.51
N LYS A 89 0.72 -14.87 0.21
CA LYS A 89 0.77 -16.20 -0.42
C LYS A 89 2.23 -16.66 -0.52
N HIS A 90 2.45 -17.95 -0.25
CA HIS A 90 3.75 -18.58 -0.42
C HIS A 90 3.99 -18.87 -1.90
N LEU A 91 5.08 -18.35 -2.44
CA LEU A 91 5.60 -18.76 -3.74
C LEU A 91 6.54 -19.94 -3.52
N ARG A 92 6.09 -21.11 -3.97
CA ARG A 92 6.85 -22.36 -3.89
C ARG A 92 7.44 -22.68 -5.25
N ASN A 93 8.62 -23.27 -5.25
CA ASN A 93 9.21 -23.84 -6.45
C ASN A 93 9.50 -25.33 -6.21
N ARG A 94 9.41 -26.12 -7.27
CA ARG A 94 9.79 -27.53 -7.24
C ARG A 94 11.30 -27.65 -7.39
N THR A 95 11.93 -28.44 -6.53
CA THR A 95 13.34 -28.80 -6.66
C THR A 95 13.51 -29.88 -7.73
N ILE A 96 14.73 -30.01 -8.24
CA ILE A 96 15.11 -31.04 -9.22
C ILE A 96 14.78 -32.45 -8.71
N TRP A 97 14.76 -32.65 -7.38
CA TRP A 97 14.44 -33.91 -6.71
C TRP A 97 12.96 -34.05 -6.31
N GLY A 98 12.07 -33.18 -6.78
CA GLY A 98 10.63 -33.27 -6.54
C GLY A 98 10.10 -32.70 -5.20
N GLY A 99 10.95 -32.07 -4.39
CA GLY A 99 10.54 -31.37 -3.16
C GLY A 99 10.02 -29.95 -3.42
N GLU A 100 9.29 -29.35 -2.48
CA GLU A 100 8.84 -27.95 -2.56
C GLU A 100 9.63 -27.04 -1.61
N VAL A 101 10.20 -25.95 -2.14
CA VAL A 101 10.86 -24.91 -1.31
C VAL A 101 10.09 -23.60 -1.45
N THR A 102 9.72 -22.99 -0.32
CA THR A 102 9.19 -21.60 -0.33
C THR A 102 10.35 -20.66 -0.62
N ILE A 103 10.31 -20.01 -1.79
CA ILE A 103 11.32 -19.02 -2.16
C ILE A 103 10.94 -17.66 -1.58
N GLU A 104 9.66 -17.29 -1.72
CA GLU A 104 9.18 -15.94 -1.41
C GLU A 104 7.75 -15.92 -0.85
N LEU A 105 7.40 -14.81 -0.23
CA LEU A 105 6.03 -14.43 0.13
C LEU A 105 5.62 -13.25 -0.75
N LYS A 106 4.54 -13.39 -1.50
CA LYS A 106 3.99 -12.33 -2.37
C LYS A 106 2.60 -11.93 -1.91
N CYS A 107 2.33 -10.63 -1.96
CA CYS A 107 0.98 -10.12 -1.72
C CYS A 107 0.16 -10.24 -3.02
N PRO A 108 -1.08 -10.78 -2.98
CA PRO A 108 -1.94 -10.86 -4.16
C PRO A 108 -2.57 -9.50 -4.53
N ALA A 109 -2.75 -8.60 -3.55
CA ALA A 109 -3.49 -7.35 -3.72
C ALA A 109 -2.63 -6.09 -3.90
N CYS A 110 -1.30 -6.18 -3.80
CA CYS A 110 -0.40 -5.03 -3.98
C CYS A 110 1.00 -5.51 -4.39
N PRO A 111 1.91 -4.64 -4.87
CA PRO A 111 3.20 -5.06 -5.41
C PRO A 111 4.24 -5.50 -4.35
N TYR A 112 3.84 -5.61 -3.08
CA TYR A 112 4.73 -6.05 -2.02
C TYR A 112 5.10 -7.54 -2.15
N TRP A 113 6.38 -7.83 -1.99
CA TRP A 113 6.93 -9.17 -1.92
C TRP A 113 8.12 -9.22 -0.95
N THR A 114 8.42 -10.38 -0.39
CA THR A 114 9.54 -10.57 0.52
C THR A 114 10.12 -11.98 0.43
N GLY A 115 11.45 -12.11 0.50
CA GLY A 115 12.16 -13.38 0.48
C GLY A 115 12.69 -13.82 1.86
N LYS A 116 13.88 -14.43 1.86
CA LYS A 116 14.60 -14.90 3.08
C LYS A 116 14.79 -13.79 4.12
N ARG A 117 15.41 -12.67 3.72
CA ARG A 117 15.45 -11.45 4.55
C ARG A 117 14.13 -10.71 4.38
N LYS A 118 13.46 -10.40 5.49
CA LYS A 118 12.14 -9.75 5.43
C LYS A 118 12.29 -8.32 4.95
N ARG A 119 11.59 -7.94 3.88
CA ARG A 119 11.61 -6.57 3.33
C ARG A 119 10.71 -5.68 4.17
N ILE A 120 11.28 -4.76 4.96
CA ILE A 120 10.50 -3.82 5.77
C ILE A 120 10.29 -2.55 4.94
N PRO A 121 9.03 -2.19 4.57
CA PRO A 121 8.77 -0.95 3.84
C PRO A 121 9.24 0.27 4.62
N THR A 122 9.91 1.19 3.94
CA THR A 122 10.43 2.44 4.53
C THR A 122 9.89 3.68 3.82
N ARG A 123 9.73 3.62 2.49
CA ARG A 123 9.13 4.71 1.70
C ARG A 123 8.19 4.16 0.62
N TYR A 124 7.20 4.98 0.27
CA TYR A 124 6.19 4.70 -0.73
C TYR A 124 6.20 5.81 -1.76
N PHE A 125 6.08 5.46 -3.03
CA PHE A 125 5.82 6.40 -4.11
C PHE A 125 4.53 5.99 -4.78
N PHE A 126 3.57 6.90 -4.82
CA PHE A 126 2.26 6.71 -5.45
C PHE A 126 2.21 7.56 -6.71
N SER A 127 1.80 6.97 -7.82
CA SER A 127 1.65 7.63 -9.11
C SER A 127 0.46 7.03 -9.86
N LEU A 128 -0.07 7.73 -10.85
CA LEU A 128 -1.05 7.12 -11.75
C LEU A 128 -0.40 6.02 -12.58
N ARG A 129 -1.19 4.99 -12.85
CA ARG A 129 -0.82 3.93 -13.78
C ARG A 129 -1.11 4.44 -15.19
N ASN A 130 -0.04 4.69 -15.95
CA ASN A 130 -0.13 4.96 -17.38
C ASN A 130 -0.57 3.73 -18.16
#